data_AF-T1GRL8-F1
#
_entry.id   AF-T1GRL8-F1
#
_cell.length_a   1.000
_cell.length_b   1.000
_cell.length_c   1.000
_cell.angle_alpha   90.00
_cell.angle_beta   90.00
_cell.angle_gamma   90.00
#
_symmetry.space_group_name_H-M   'P 1'
#
loop_
_entity.id
_entity.type
_entity.pdbx_description
1 polymer ?
#
loop_
_entity_poly.entity_id
_entity_poly.type
_entity_poly.pdbx_seq_one_letter_code
_entity_poly.pdbx_strand_id
1 'polypeptide(L)'
;SYELKNLCSEVLKEENCLEINNNTLVDRFGNSDGIIQLIQISMMHTLYILRIMYELNIMPLAIQISNICGFFIGKTLQGGRSERNEYLLLHAFNEKNYIVPDKRKHKRGIEREEFAMDMTTATQGDLTQVEGETTTVGANGKRKKAAYA
;
A
#
# COMPACT_ATOMS: atom_id res chain seq x y z
N SER A 1 -10.12 -2.95 -14.34
CA SER A 1 -8.67 -2.99 -14.04
C SER A 1 -8.36 -1.77 -13.19
N TYR A 2 -7.45 -1.86 -12.20
CA TYR A 2 -7.08 -0.74 -11.32
C TYR A 2 -5.92 0.10 -11.87
N GLU A 3 -5.62 0.00 -13.15
CA GLU A 3 -4.66 0.89 -13.82
C GLU A 3 -5.20 2.32 -13.90
N LEU A 4 -4.29 3.29 -13.86
CA LEU A 4 -4.64 4.71 -13.78
C LEU A 4 -5.57 5.15 -14.92
N LYS A 5 -5.33 4.72 -16.16
CA LYS A 5 -6.17 5.04 -17.32
C LYS A 5 -7.62 4.60 -17.14
N ASN A 6 -7.81 3.38 -16.66
CA ASN A 6 -9.14 2.81 -16.43
C ASN A 6 -9.84 3.52 -15.28
N LEU A 7 -9.11 3.83 -14.20
CA LEU A 7 -9.62 4.61 -13.08
C LEU A 7 -10.01 6.03 -13.48
N CYS A 8 -9.24 6.70 -14.35
CA CYS A 8 -9.59 8.01 -14.89
C CYS A 8 -10.90 7.95 -15.70
N SER A 9 -11.04 6.95 -16.56
CA SER A 9 -12.27 6.79 -17.35
C SER A 9 -13.50 6.50 -16.47
N GLU A 10 -13.35 5.63 -15.48
CA GLU A 10 -14.47 5.20 -14.62
C GLU A 10 -14.87 6.25 -13.56
N VAL A 11 -13.88 6.88 -12.91
CA VAL A 11 -14.12 7.82 -11.80
C VAL A 11 -14.26 9.26 -12.31
N LEU A 12 -13.37 9.72 -13.19
CA LEU A 12 -13.35 11.11 -13.66
C LEU A 12 -14.19 11.33 -14.92
N LYS A 13 -14.65 10.27 -15.59
CA LYS A 13 -15.36 10.33 -16.88
C LYS A 13 -14.57 11.05 -17.99
N GLU A 14 -13.25 11.11 -17.85
CA GLU A 14 -12.34 11.68 -18.85
C GLU A 14 -11.61 10.55 -19.59
N GLU A 15 -11.73 10.52 -20.93
CA GLU A 15 -11.15 9.45 -21.76
C GLU A 15 -9.67 9.70 -22.16
N ASN A 16 -9.16 10.91 -21.93
CA ASN A 16 -7.87 11.35 -22.46
C ASN A 16 -6.67 11.07 -21.54
N CYS A 17 -6.65 9.92 -20.85
CA CYS A 17 -5.46 9.54 -20.09
C CYS A 17 -4.39 8.98 -21.03
N LEU A 18 -3.41 9.82 -21.37
CA LEU A 18 -2.29 9.46 -22.24
C LEU A 18 -1.35 8.48 -21.54
N GLU A 19 -1.21 7.28 -22.11
CA GLU A 19 -0.21 6.30 -21.69
C GLU A 19 1.09 6.53 -22.47
N ILE A 20 2.21 6.58 -21.74
CA ILE A 20 3.54 6.68 -22.35
C ILE A 20 4.06 5.27 -22.59
N ASN A 21 4.26 4.92 -23.87
CA ASN A 21 4.91 3.67 -24.24
C ASN A 21 6.44 3.83 -24.18
N ASN A 22 7.14 2.82 -23.66
CA ASN A 22 8.61 2.81 -23.55
C ASN A 22 9.31 3.04 -24.91
N ASN A 23 8.75 2.56 -26.00
CA ASN A 23 9.32 2.79 -27.34
C ASN A 23 9.23 4.27 -27.75
N THR A 24 8.11 4.93 -27.44
CA THR A 24 7.91 6.36 -27.73
C THR A 24 8.65 7.28 -26.75
N LEU A 25 9.18 6.72 -25.66
CA LEU A 25 9.93 7.48 -24.66
C LEU A 25 11.30 7.88 -25.23
N VAL A 26 12.01 6.93 -25.84
CA VAL A 26 13.34 7.15 -26.43
C VAL A 26 13.29 8.22 -27.52
N ASP A 27 12.26 8.17 -28.37
CA ASP A 27 12.05 9.15 -29.45
C ASP A 27 11.80 10.57 -28.91
N ARG A 28 11.06 10.70 -27.80
CA ARG A 28 10.77 12.00 -27.17
C ARG A 28 11.97 12.63 -26.47
N PHE A 29 12.92 11.82 -26.00
CA PHE A 29 14.17 12.33 -25.40
C PHE A 29 15.13 12.95 -26.44
N GLY A 30 14.95 12.64 -27.73
CA GLY A 30 15.77 13.22 -28.80
C GLY A 30 15.50 14.70 -29.10
N ASN A 31 14.38 15.25 -28.64
CA ASN A 31 13.99 16.64 -28.85
C ASN A 31 13.72 17.34 -27.51
N SER A 32 14.18 18.58 -27.33
CA SER A 32 13.88 19.39 -26.15
C SER A 32 12.38 19.55 -25.91
N ASP A 33 11.60 19.71 -26.98
CA ASP A 33 10.14 19.86 -26.88
C ASP A 33 9.47 18.55 -26.42
N GLY A 34 10.05 17.40 -26.79
CA GLY A 34 9.55 16.09 -26.36
C GLY A 34 9.76 15.85 -24.86
N ILE A 35 10.87 16.35 -24.30
CA ILE A 35 11.13 16.32 -22.85
C ILE A 35 10.14 17.21 -22.10
N ILE A 36 9.86 18.42 -22.60
CA ILE A 36 8.88 19.32 -21.99
C ILE A 36 7.49 18.67 -21.98
N GLN A 37 7.09 18.04 -23.09
CA GLN A 37 5.82 17.29 -23.16
C GLN A 37 5.79 16.12 -22.16
N LEU A 38 6.90 15.42 -21.96
CA LEU A 38 6.99 14.33 -20.99
C LEU A 38 6.76 14.84 -19.56
N ILE A 39 7.37 15.96 -19.19
CA ILE A 39 7.17 16.61 -17.89
C ILE A 39 5.70 17.02 -17.72
N GLN A 40 5.09 17.61 -18.75
CA GLN A 40 3.67 17.97 -18.72
C GLN A 40 2.77 16.76 -18.53
N ILE A 41 3.02 15.64 -19.22
CA ILE A 41 2.25 14.40 -19.03
C ILE A 41 2.39 13.89 -17.60
N SER A 42 3.61 13.87 -17.03
CA SER A 42 3.85 13.47 -15.64
C SER A 42 3.10 14.38 -14.64
N MET A 43 3.06 15.68 -14.91
CA MET A 43 2.30 16.63 -14.11
C MET A 43 0.80 16.35 -14.19
N MET A 44 0.28 16.09 -15.38
CA MET A 44 -1.13 15.72 -15.58
C MET A 44 -1.48 14.39 -14.88
N HIS A 45 -0.61 13.37 -14.96
CA HIS A 45 -0.79 12.11 -14.24
C HIS A 45 -0.90 12.30 -12.73
N THR A 46 -0.03 13.15 -12.16
CA THR A 46 -0.08 13.49 -10.72
C THR A 46 -1.40 14.20 -10.37
N LEU A 47 -1.85 15.11 -11.22
CA LEU A 47 -3.12 15.81 -11.05
C LEU A 47 -4.32 14.85 -11.13
N TYR A 48 -4.28 13.86 -12.02
CA TYR A 48 -5.32 12.83 -12.10
C TYR A 48 -5.40 11.97 -10.85
N ILE A 49 -4.26 11.52 -10.32
CA ILE A 49 -4.20 10.78 -9.05
C ILE A 49 -4.84 11.60 -7.93
N LEU A 50 -4.50 12.89 -7.85
CA LEU A 50 -5.06 13.79 -6.85
C LEU A 50 -6.57 13.97 -7.03
N ARG A 51 -7.05 14.16 -8.26
CA ARG A 51 -8.49 14.29 -8.54
C ARG A 51 -9.26 13.00 -8.19
N ILE A 52 -8.73 11.83 -8.54
CA ILE A 52 -9.35 10.54 -8.16
C ILE A 52 -9.45 10.44 -6.63
N MET A 53 -8.40 10.84 -5.90
CA MET A 53 -8.42 10.84 -4.44
C MET A 53 -9.53 11.74 -3.86
N TYR A 54 -9.75 12.91 -4.47
CA TYR A 54 -10.84 13.82 -4.08
C TYR A 54 -12.22 13.27 -4.41
N GLU A 55 -12.42 12.76 -5.63
CA GLU A 55 -13.73 12.24 -6.07
C GLU A 55 -14.19 11.05 -5.22
N LEU A 56 -13.25 10.16 -4.88
CA LEU A 56 -13.51 9.02 -3.99
C LEU A 56 -13.52 9.40 -2.50
N ASN A 57 -13.23 10.66 -2.15
CA ASN A 57 -13.18 11.15 -0.78
C ASN A 57 -12.30 10.27 0.14
N ILE A 58 -11.14 9.84 -0.36
CA ILE A 58 -10.28 8.85 0.33
C ILE A 58 -9.81 9.37 1.69
N MET A 59 -9.33 10.63 1.75
CA MET A 59 -8.81 11.24 2.98
C MET A 59 -9.86 11.34 4.10
N PRO A 60 -11.04 11.97 3.90
CA PRO A 60 -12.03 12.06 4.98
C PRO A 60 -12.56 10.68 5.39
N LEU A 61 -12.72 9.75 4.44
CA LEU A 61 -13.15 8.38 4.76
C LEU A 61 -12.11 7.64 5.61
N ALA A 62 -10.83 7.75 5.26
CA ALA A 62 -9.75 7.11 6.00
C ALA A 62 -9.65 7.66 7.43
N ILE A 63 -9.80 8.98 7.61
CA ILE A 63 -9.78 9.62 8.94
C ILE A 63 -10.96 9.16 9.80
N GLN A 64 -12.16 9.05 9.22
CA GLN A 64 -13.32 8.54 9.96
C GLN A 64 -13.10 7.10 10.43
N ILE A 65 -12.61 6.24 9.54
CA ILE A 65 -12.29 4.86 9.86
C ILE A 65 -11.21 4.78 10.94
N SER A 66 -10.13 5.56 10.84
CA SER A 66 -9.05 5.53 11.83
C SER A 66 -9.52 5.98 13.21
N ASN A 67 -10.40 6.99 13.26
CA ASN A 67 -10.95 7.51 14.51
C ASN A 67 -11.88 6.49 15.18
N ILE A 68 -12.72 5.79 14.40
CA ILE A 68 -13.61 4.74 14.93
C ILE A 68 -12.80 3.55 15.45
N CYS A 69 -11.79 3.11 14.71
CA CYS A 69 -11.00 1.93 15.09
C CYS A 69 -9.89 2.22 16.11
N GLY A 70 -9.53 3.49 16.34
CA GLY A 70 -8.36 3.86 17.15
C GLY A 70 -7.04 3.36 16.56
N PHE A 71 -6.89 3.41 15.23
CA PHE A 71 -5.76 2.85 14.48
C PHE A 71 -5.02 3.92 13.65
N PHE A 72 -3.75 3.70 13.33
CA PHE A 72 -2.94 4.67 12.59
C PHE A 72 -3.46 4.87 11.16
N ILE A 73 -3.58 6.14 10.74
CA ILE A 73 -4.12 6.52 9.43
C ILE A 73 -3.30 5.97 8.25
N GLY A 74 -1.97 5.98 8.34
CA GLY A 74 -1.10 5.50 7.25
C GLY A 74 -1.30 4.00 6.97
N LYS A 75 -1.53 3.21 8.03
CA LYS A 75 -1.90 1.80 7.91
C LYS A 75 -3.33 1.62 7.38
N THR A 76 -4.25 2.52 7.73
CA THR A 76 -5.62 2.53 7.21
C THR A 76 -5.65 2.75 5.69
N LEU A 77 -4.78 3.61 5.17
CA LEU A 77 -4.62 3.85 3.73
C LEU A 77 -3.96 2.67 2.99
N GLN A 78 -3.02 1.98 3.63
CA GLN A 78 -2.33 0.80 3.05
C GLN A 78 -3.24 -0.43 2.91
N GLY A 79 -4.38 -0.42 3.60
CA GLY A 79 -5.36 -1.50 3.59
C GLY A 79 -5.11 -2.55 4.67
N GLY A 80 -6.09 -3.43 4.86
CA GLY A 80 -6.13 -4.40 5.95
C GLY A 80 -7.37 -4.22 6.81
N ARG A 81 -8.43 -4.99 6.50
CA ARG A 81 -9.66 -4.98 7.31
C ARG A 81 -9.47 -5.67 8.66
N SER A 82 -8.67 -6.74 8.69
CA SER A 82 -8.37 -7.49 9.90
C SER A 82 -7.60 -6.65 10.93
N GLU A 83 -6.57 -5.89 10.50
CA GLU A 83 -5.79 -5.04 11.41
C GLU A 83 -6.67 -3.98 12.09
N ARG A 84 -7.55 -3.33 11.32
CA ARG A 84 -8.49 -2.33 11.87
C ARG A 84 -9.46 -2.94 12.88
N ASN A 85 -10.01 -4.11 12.58
CA ASN A 85 -10.92 -4.81 13.49
C ASN A 85 -10.21 -5.30 14.76
N GLU A 86 -8.94 -5.72 14.66
CA GLU A 86 -8.10 -6.09 15.82
C GLU A 86 -7.95 -4.92 16.77
N TYR A 87 -7.57 -3.73 16.27
CA TYR A 87 -7.41 -2.53 17.12
C TYR A 87 -8.73 -2.05 17.73
N LEU A 88 -9.82 -2.10 16.95
CA LEU A 88 -11.15 -1.76 17.46
C LEU A 88 -11.54 -2.65 18.66
N LEU A 89 -11.34 -3.96 18.53
CA LEU A 89 -11.63 -4.91 19.61
C LEU A 89 -10.68 -4.75 20.79
N LEU A 90 -9.40 -4.49 20.53
CA LEU A 90 -8.39 -4.29 21.56
C LEU A 90 -8.73 -3.09 22.46
N HIS A 91 -9.17 -1.98 21.86
CA HIS A 91 -9.68 -0.82 22.62
C HIS A 91 -10.92 -1.18 23.44
N ALA A 92 -11.91 -1.85 22.83
CA ALA A 92 -13.16 -2.20 23.50
C ALA A 92 -12.99 -3.20 24.66
N PHE A 93 -12.08 -4.16 24.54
CA PHE A 93 -11.77 -5.12 25.60
C PHE A 93 -10.96 -4.47 26.72
N ASN A 94 -10.00 -3.61 26.38
CA ASN A 94 -9.20 -2.88 27.37
C ASN A 94 -10.07 -1.90 28.18
N GLU A 95 -11.01 -1.19 27.54
CA GLU A 95 -11.96 -0.30 28.23
C GLU A 95 -12.83 -1.05 29.26
N LYS A 96 -13.15 -2.32 28.98
CA LYS A 96 -13.93 -3.19 29.86
C LYS A 96 -13.09 -4.03 30.83
N ASN A 97 -11.78 -3.75 30.94
CA ASN A 97 -10.83 -4.48 31.80
C ASN A 97 -10.72 -6.00 31.52
N TYR A 98 -10.87 -6.41 30.25
CA TYR A 98 -10.59 -7.78 29.84
C TYR A 98 -9.12 -7.96 29.48
N ILE A 99 -8.59 -9.16 29.70
CA ILE A 99 -7.27 -9.56 29.22
C ILE A 99 -7.37 -9.80 27.71
N VAL A 100 -6.55 -9.09 26.93
CA VAL A 100 -6.51 -9.21 25.46
C VAL A 100 -5.52 -10.31 25.05
N PRO A 101 -5.81 -11.11 24.01
CA PRO A 101 -4.87 -12.11 23.51
C PRO A 101 -3.56 -11.49 22.99
N ASP A 102 -2.44 -12.16 23.25
CA ASP A 102 -1.15 -11.77 22.69
C ASP A 102 -1.13 -11.87 21.16
N LYS A 103 -0.40 -10.94 20.54
CA LYS A 103 -0.23 -10.89 19.10
C LYS A 103 0.51 -12.14 18.62
N ARG A 104 -0.21 -13.04 17.94
CA ARG A 104 0.39 -14.24 17.35
C ARG A 104 1.39 -13.83 16.28
N LYS A 105 2.68 -13.97 16.56
CA LYS A 105 3.70 -14.01 15.50
C LYS A 105 3.39 -15.26 14.69
N HIS A 106 3.01 -15.11 13.42
CA HIS A 106 2.91 -16.24 12.50
C HIS A 106 4.30 -16.89 12.44
N LYS A 107 4.51 -17.94 13.25
CA LYS A 107 5.63 -18.86 13.11
C LYS A 107 5.43 -19.56 11.77
N ARG A 108 5.87 -18.91 10.68
CA ARG A 108 6.31 -19.64 9.48
C ARG A 108 7.40 -20.56 10.01
N GLY A 109 7.09 -21.85 10.07
CA GLY A 109 7.68 -22.82 11.01
C GLY A 109 9.14 -22.57 11.33
N ILE A 110 9.39 -22.29 12.61
CA ILE A 110 10.51 -22.80 13.39
C ILE A 110 9.99 -22.78 14.83
N GLU A 111 9.90 -23.96 15.42
CA GLU A 111 9.94 -24.11 16.87
C GLU A 111 11.22 -23.43 17.37
N ARG A 112 11.07 -22.25 17.96
CA ARG A 112 11.89 -21.83 19.09
C ARG A 112 11.05 -20.91 19.95
N GLU A 113 10.78 -21.38 21.15
CA GLU A 113 10.55 -20.54 22.31
C GLU A 113 11.83 -19.75 22.56
N GLU A 114 11.69 -18.46 22.85
CA GLU A 114 12.21 -17.82 24.08
C GLU A 114 12.08 -16.30 23.97
N PHE A 115 11.48 -15.74 25.02
CA PHE A 115 11.69 -14.42 25.63
C PHE A 115 12.41 -13.34 24.80
N ALA A 116 11.65 -12.30 24.43
CA ALA A 116 12.19 -10.94 24.36
C ALA A 116 11.04 -9.95 24.59
N MET A 117 10.81 -9.70 25.88
CA MET A 117 10.23 -8.46 26.37
C MET A 117 11.32 -7.39 26.23
N ASP A 118 11.16 -6.45 25.32
CA ASP A 118 11.64 -5.10 25.57
C ASP A 118 10.81 -4.06 24.82
N MET A 119 10.53 -3.00 25.57
CA MET A 119 9.59 -1.92 25.32
C MET A 119 10.46 -0.67 25.26
N THR A 120 10.81 -0.17 24.08
CA THR A 120 11.39 1.18 23.99
C THR A 120 10.83 1.96 22.81
N THR A 121 10.18 3.04 23.19
CA THR A 121 9.74 4.21 22.45
C THR A 121 10.89 4.95 21.75
N ALA A 122 10.49 5.79 20.79
CA ALA A 122 11.18 6.96 20.24
C ALA A 122 11.92 6.80 18.90
N THR A 123 11.31 7.39 17.87
CA THR A 123 11.89 8.42 17.00
C THR A 123 13.42 8.55 16.99
N GLN A 124 14.06 8.29 15.85
CA GLN A 124 14.69 9.26 14.93
C GLN A 124 15.58 8.51 13.94
N GLY A 125 15.63 8.98 12.69
CA GLY A 125 16.18 8.24 11.56
C GLY A 125 17.70 8.14 11.50
N ASP A 126 18.18 7.31 10.57
CA ASP A 126 19.34 7.65 9.76
C ASP A 126 19.32 6.86 8.45
N LEU A 127 19.72 7.53 7.37
CA LEU A 127 20.00 6.94 6.07
C LEU A 127 21.32 6.17 6.17
N THR A 128 21.41 5.03 5.51
CA THR A 128 22.61 4.68 4.73
C THR A 128 22.30 3.55 3.77
N GLN A 129 22.66 3.80 2.51
CA GLN A 129 22.69 2.87 1.39
C GLN A 129 23.81 1.85 1.58
N VAL A 130 23.59 0.60 1.18
CA VAL A 130 24.64 -0.24 0.59
C VAL A 130 24.01 -1.13 -0.50
N GLU A 131 24.49 -0.96 -1.73
CA GLU A 131 24.22 -1.80 -2.91
C GLU A 131 24.92 -3.17 -2.82
N GLY A 132 24.38 -4.18 -3.50
CA GLY A 132 25.08 -5.46 -3.73
C GLY A 132 24.18 -6.56 -4.31
N GLU A 133 24.37 -6.84 -5.60
CA GLU A 133 23.69 -7.82 -6.46
C GLU A 133 23.64 -9.27 -5.94
N THR A 134 22.59 -10.03 -6.31
CA THR A 134 22.69 -11.18 -7.26
C THR A 134 21.34 -11.86 -7.56
N THR A 135 20.96 -11.80 -8.84
CA THR A 135 20.36 -12.82 -9.73
C THR A 135 19.64 -14.09 -9.20
N THR A 136 18.42 -14.27 -9.74
CA THR A 136 17.75 -15.53 -10.20
C THR A 136 17.45 -16.62 -9.15
N VAL A 137 16.32 -17.33 -9.12
CA VAL A 137 15.76 -18.25 -10.13
C VAL A 137 14.32 -18.58 -9.69
N GLY A 138 13.38 -18.64 -10.64
CA GLY A 138 12.00 -19.08 -10.36
C GLY A 138 11.86 -20.59 -10.17
N ALA A 139 10.88 -21.03 -9.40
CA ALA A 139 10.31 -22.37 -9.53
C ALA A 139 8.89 -22.46 -8.97
N ASN A 140 8.00 -22.94 -9.84
CA ASN A 140 6.59 -23.27 -9.61
C ASN A 140 6.34 -24.21 -8.43
N GLY A 141 5.31 -23.92 -7.64
CA GLY A 141 4.70 -24.86 -6.70
C GLY A 141 3.18 -24.85 -6.81
N LYS A 142 2.63 -25.69 -7.71
CA LYS A 142 1.19 -25.93 -7.88
C LYS A 142 0.56 -26.39 -6.55
N ARG A 143 -0.27 -25.56 -5.91
CA ARG A 143 -1.13 -26.01 -4.80
C ARG A 143 -2.38 -26.69 -5.38
N LYS A 144 -2.48 -28.01 -5.17
CA LYS A 144 -3.65 -28.82 -5.53
C LYS A 144 -4.87 -28.42 -4.68
N LYS A 145 -6.05 -28.40 -5.32
CA LYS A 145 -7.37 -28.11 -4.73
C LYS A 145 -7.76 -29.17 -3.69
N ALA A 146 -8.49 -28.76 -2.65
CA ALA A 146 -9.23 -29.66 -1.76
C ALA A 146 -10.66 -29.82 -2.29
N ALA A 147 -11.11 -31.07 -2.42
CA ALA A 147 -12.51 -31.43 -2.67
C ALA A 147 -13.18 -31.70 -1.31
N TYR A 148 -14.36 -31.13 -1.09
CA TYR A 148 -15.22 -31.53 0.03
C TYR A 148 -16.27 -32.49 -0.51
N ALA A 149 -16.44 -33.61 0.18
CA ALA A 149 -17.52 -34.57 0.02
C ALA A 149 -18.77 -34.09 0.77
#